data_AF-A0AAV1M9W1-F1
#
_entry.id   AF-A0AAV1M9W1-F1
#
_cell.length_a   1.000
_cell.length_b   1.000
_cell.length_c   1.000
_cell.angle_alpha   90.00
_cell.angle_beta   90.00
_cell.angle_gamma   90.00
#
_symmetry.space_group_name_H-M   'P 1'
#
loop_
_entity.id
_entity.type
_entity.pdbx_description
1 polymer ?
#
loop_
_entity_poly.entity_id
_entity_poly.type
_entity_poly.pdbx_seq_one_letter_code
_entity_poly.pdbx_strand_id
1 'polypeptide(L)'
;MTVNNTIAHQRLILSGDRERFKDLLMRRLIECGWRDQVRMLCREVVKENEGSNINFDTLVTRVTPRARALVPDTVKKELLQKIKSHLLTQKDQ
;
A
#
# COMPACT_ATOMS: atom_id res chain seq x y z
N MET A 1 -1.94 15.24 1.32
CA MET A 1 -0.81 14.35 1.00
C MET A 1 0.18 14.41 2.16
N THR A 2 0.19 13.41 3.05
CA THR A 2 1.19 13.36 4.12
C THR A 2 2.51 12.92 3.53
N VAL A 3 3.34 13.88 3.14
CA VAL A 3 4.78 13.68 3.01
C VAL A 3 5.28 13.46 4.44
N ASN A 4 5.35 12.20 4.87
CA ASN A 4 5.91 11.85 6.18
C ASN A 4 7.42 12.12 6.13
N ASN A 5 7.76 13.36 6.50
CA ASN A 5 9.10 13.94 6.53
C ASN A 5 9.84 13.54 7.80
N THR A 6 10.05 12.24 8.01
CA THR A 6 10.88 11.75 9.11
C THR A 6 12.29 11.43 8.59
N ILE A 7 13.30 11.63 9.44
CA ILE A 7 14.71 11.28 9.13
C ILE A 7 14.82 9.84 8.63
N ALA A 8 14.02 8.92 9.18
CA ALA A 8 13.94 7.54 8.73
C ALA A 8 13.46 7.41 7.27
N HIS A 9 12.43 8.15 6.87
CA HIS A 9 11.92 8.12 5.50
C HIS A 9 12.95 8.67 4.49
N GLN A 10 13.64 9.77 4.82
CA GLN A 10 14.72 10.30 3.99
C GLN A 10 15.88 9.31 3.85
N ARG A 11 16.31 8.66 4.94
CA ARG A 11 17.36 7.63 4.90
C ARG A 11 16.99 6.46 3.99
N LEU A 12 15.75 5.98 4.08
CA LEU A 12 15.25 4.90 3.21
C LEU A 12 15.19 5.30 1.73
N ILE A 13 14.93 6.58 1.43
CA ILE A 13 14.97 7.10 0.06
C ILE A 13 16.41 7.15 -0.47
N LEU A 14 17.31 7.78 0.29
CA LEU A 14 18.69 8.02 -0.16
C LEU A 14 19.51 6.73 -0.33
N SER A 15 19.19 5.70 0.47
CA SER A 15 19.79 4.36 0.34
C SER A 15 19.17 3.50 -0.78
N GLY A 16 18.07 3.94 -1.39
CA GLY A 16 17.31 3.15 -2.38
C GLY A 16 16.46 2.03 -1.77
N ASP A 17 16.51 1.81 -0.46
CA ASP A 17 15.82 0.71 0.21
C ASP A 17 14.29 0.88 0.23
N ARG A 18 13.80 2.12 0.06
CA ARG A 18 12.36 2.38 -0.10
C ARG A 18 11.76 1.60 -1.27
N GLU A 19 12.45 1.49 -2.40
CA GLU A 19 11.93 0.77 -3.56
C GLU A 19 11.88 -0.74 -3.28
N ARG A 20 12.89 -1.27 -2.57
CA ARG A 20 12.90 -2.68 -2.14
C ARG A 20 11.74 -3.01 -1.20
N PHE A 21 11.42 -2.13 -0.25
CA PHE A 21 10.27 -2.31 0.63
C PHE A 21 8.92 -2.16 -0.08
N LYS A 22 8.85 -1.28 -1.08
CA LYS A 22 7.67 -1.15 -1.95
C LYS A 22 7.44 -2.42 -2.77
N ASP A 23 8.48 -2.98 -3.38
CA ASP A 23 8.40 -4.24 -4.13
C ASP A 23 7.96 -5.40 -3.23
N LEU A 24 8.51 -5.49 -2.03
CA LEU A 24 8.09 -6.48 -1.05
C LEU A 24 6.60 -6.34 -0.71
N LEU A 25 6.13 -5.12 -0.42
CA LEU A 25 4.73 -4.86 -0.13
C LEU A 25 3.84 -5.26 -1.33
N MET A 26 4.22 -4.90 -2.55
CA MET A 26 3.47 -5.27 -3.76
C MET A 26 3.35 -6.79 -3.92
N ARG A 27 4.43 -7.54 -3.69
CA ARG A 27 4.40 -9.02 -3.72
C ARG A 27 3.45 -9.58 -2.67
N ARG A 28 3.54 -9.10 -1.42
CA ARG A 28 2.66 -9.57 -0.33
C ARG A 28 1.18 -9.28 -0.58
N LEU A 29 0.87 -8.11 -1.16
CA LEU A 29 -0.51 -7.78 -1.53
C LEU A 29 -1.06 -8.64 -2.67
N ILE A 30 -0.19 -9.14 -3.56
CA ILE A 30 -0.60 -10.10 -4.59
C ILE A 30 -0.81 -11.49 -3.95
N GLU A 31 0.16 -11.96 -3.18
CA GLU A 31 0.14 -13.28 -2.54
C GLU A 31 -1.04 -13.48 -1.57
N CYS A 32 -1.44 -12.43 -0.84
CA CYS A 32 -2.59 -12.50 0.06
C CYS A 32 -3.94 -12.27 -0.64
N GLY A 33 -3.95 -12.11 -1.98
CA GLY A 33 -5.15 -11.92 -2.78
C GLY A 33 -5.75 -10.50 -2.72
N TRP A 34 -5.09 -9.55 -2.06
CA TRP A 34 -5.58 -8.17 -1.93
C TRP A 34 -5.81 -7.52 -3.30
N ARG A 35 -4.91 -7.75 -4.27
CA ARG A 35 -5.06 -7.19 -5.63
C ARG A 35 -6.36 -7.63 -6.30
N ASP A 36 -6.74 -8.89 -6.14
CA ASP A 36 -7.96 -9.44 -6.73
C ASP A 36 -9.21 -8.95 -5.99
N GLN A 37 -9.14 -8.84 -4.66
CA GLN A 37 -10.20 -8.22 -3.86
C GLN A 37 -10.48 -6.77 -4.29
N VAL A 38 -9.42 -5.97 -4.50
CA VAL A 38 -9.57 -4.59 -4.98
C VAL A 38 -10.13 -4.54 -6.40
N ARG A 39 -9.76 -5.49 -7.27
CA ARG A 39 -10.35 -5.61 -8.61
C ARG A 39 -11.85 -5.92 -8.54
N MET A 40 -12.27 -6.83 -7.66
CA MET A 40 -13.70 -7.14 -7.45
C MET A 40 -14.45 -5.93 -6.92
N LEU A 41 -13.87 -5.24 -5.93
CA LEU A 41 -14.37 -3.99 -5.37
C LEU A 41 -14.58 -2.91 -6.44
N CYS A 42 -13.66 -2.74 -7.40
CA CYS A 42 -13.87 -1.81 -8.51
C CYS A 42 -15.10 -2.20 -9.35
N ARG A 43 -15.30 -3.49 -9.63
CA ARG A 43 -16.45 -3.97 -10.40
C ARG A 43 -17.76 -3.75 -9.66
N GLU A 44 -17.79 -4.01 -8.35
CA GLU A 44 -18.93 -3.72 -7.48
C GLU A 44 -19.30 -2.24 -7.54
N VAL A 45 -18.32 -1.35 -7.38
CA VAL A 45 -18.57 0.09 -7.43
C VAL A 45 -19.12 0.50 -8.79
N VAL A 46 -18.58 0.00 -9.90
CA VAL A 46 -19.14 0.31 -11.23
C VAL A 46 -20.58 -0.18 -11.36
N LYS A 47 -20.88 -1.40 -10.89
CA LYS A 47 -22.22 -1.99 -10.90
C LYS A 47 -23.22 -1.22 -10.03
N GLU A 48 -22.81 -0.76 -8.86
CA GLU A 48 -23.63 0.07 -7.95
C GLU A 48 -24.01 1.44 -8.56
N ASN A 49 -23.29 1.90 -9.59
CA ASN A 49 -23.57 3.16 -10.29
C ASN A 49 -24.24 2.95 -11.64
N GLU A 50 -24.84 1.78 -11.90
CA GLU A 50 -25.62 1.52 -13.13
C GLU A 50 -26.69 2.62 -13.32
N GLY A 51 -26.47 3.51 -14.30
CA GLY A 51 -27.31 4.68 -14.60
C GLY A 51 -26.61 6.05 -14.49
N SER A 52 -25.39 6.10 -13.94
CA SER A 52 -24.56 7.32 -13.84
C SER A 52 -23.20 7.12 -14.49
N ASN A 53 -22.67 8.16 -15.13
CA ASN A 53 -21.36 8.10 -15.78
C ASN A 53 -20.25 8.15 -14.71
N ILE A 54 -19.74 6.99 -14.29
CA ILE A 54 -18.64 6.91 -13.33
C ILE A 54 -17.31 7.28 -14.00
N ASN A 55 -16.64 8.32 -13.49
CA ASN A 55 -15.28 8.67 -13.92
C ASN A 55 -14.23 8.02 -13.01
N PHE A 56 -12.99 8.02 -13.48
CA PHE A 56 -11.85 7.41 -12.77
C PHE A 56 -11.67 7.99 -11.35
N ASP A 57 -11.77 9.30 -11.18
CA ASP A 57 -11.56 9.95 -9.88
C ASP A 57 -12.61 9.55 -8.85
N THR A 58 -13.87 9.40 -9.28
CA THR A 58 -14.97 8.90 -8.44
C THR A 58 -14.71 7.45 -8.04
N LEU A 59 -14.27 6.61 -8.98
CA LEU A 59 -13.91 5.22 -8.69
C LEU A 59 -12.77 5.15 -7.66
N VAL A 60 -11.69 5.91 -7.85
CA VAL A 60 -10.56 5.97 -6.92
C VAL A 60 -11.01 6.46 -5.54
N THR A 61 -11.82 7.50 -5.48
CA THR A 61 -12.32 8.07 -4.22
C THR A 61 -13.14 7.05 -3.42
N ARG A 62 -13.95 6.23 -4.10
CA ARG A 62 -14.78 5.19 -3.45
C ARG A 62 -13.99 3.93 -3.10
N VAL A 63 -13.11 3.48 -3.98
CA VAL A 63 -12.37 2.22 -3.84
C VAL A 63 -11.23 2.35 -2.83
N THR A 64 -10.49 3.46 -2.84
CA THR A 64 -9.27 3.64 -2.01
C THR A 64 -9.48 3.38 -0.52
N PRO A 65 -10.49 3.95 0.17
CA PRO A 65 -10.67 3.69 1.61
C PRO A 65 -11.01 2.22 1.90
N ARG A 66 -11.87 1.59 1.08
CA ARG A 66 -12.21 0.15 1.19
C ARG A 66 -10.97 -0.72 0.95
N ALA A 67 -10.22 -0.43 -0.11
CA ALA A 67 -8.97 -1.13 -0.43
C ALA A 67 -7.93 -1.03 0.71
N ARG A 68 -7.75 0.15 1.32
CA ARG A 68 -6.84 0.33 2.46
C ARG A 68 -7.26 -0.50 3.68
N ALA A 69 -8.56 -0.60 3.94
CA ALA A 69 -9.08 -1.41 5.05
C ALA A 69 -8.84 -2.91 4.85
N LEU A 70 -8.82 -3.38 3.60
CA LEU A 70 -8.57 -4.79 3.26
C LEU A 70 -7.11 -5.23 3.43
N VAL A 71 -6.16 -4.31 3.66
CA VAL A 71 -4.76 -4.69 3.85
C VAL A 71 -4.62 -5.47 5.17
N PRO A 72 -4.17 -6.75 5.14
CA PRO A 72 -4.06 -7.55 6.35
C PRO A 72 -3.02 -6.99 7.33
N ASP A 73 -3.30 -7.07 8.62
CA ASP A 73 -2.36 -6.61 9.65
C ASP A 73 -1.07 -7.43 9.69
N THR A 74 -1.11 -8.68 9.25
CA THR A 74 0.08 -9.52 9.08
C THR A 74 1.07 -8.90 8.08
N VAL A 75 0.58 -8.41 6.94
CA VAL A 75 1.40 -7.73 5.93
C VAL A 75 1.97 -6.42 6.48
N LYS A 76 1.15 -5.62 7.19
CA LYS A 76 1.61 -4.37 7.82
C LYS A 76 2.70 -4.63 8.86
N LYS A 77 2.51 -5.64 9.70
CA LYS A 77 3.46 -6.04 10.75
C LYS A 77 4.78 -6.55 10.15
N GLU A 78 4.73 -7.43 9.15
CA GLU A 78 5.93 -7.93 8.47
C GLU A 78 6.74 -6.76 7.87
N LEU A 79 6.08 -5.87 7.13
CA LEU A 79 6.75 -4.73 6.51
C LEU A 79 7.39 -3.81 7.56
N LEU A 80 6.66 -3.49 8.63
CA LEU A 80 7.17 -2.67 9.73
C LEU A 80 8.36 -3.31 10.43
N GLN A 81 8.32 -4.62 10.69
CA GLN A 81 9.42 -5.36 11.30
C GLN A 81 10.67 -5.30 10.42
N LYS A 82 10.54 -5.57 9.11
CA LYS A 82 11.68 -5.53 8.19
C LYS A 82 12.28 -4.14 8.05
N ILE A 83 11.46 -3.09 8.01
CA ILE A 83 11.95 -1.70 8.03
C ILE A 83 12.72 -1.42 9.33
N LYS A 84 12.19 -1.82 10.50
CA LYS A 84 12.86 -1.63 11.78
C LYS A 84 14.20 -2.35 11.84
N SER A 85 14.25 -3.64 11.48
CA SER A 85 15.49 -4.43 11.45
C SER A 85 16.53 -3.80 10.54
N HIS A 86 16.12 -3.32 9.37
CA HIS A 86 17.01 -2.65 8.42
C HIS A 86 17.58 -1.35 8.97
N LEU A 87 16.74 -0.51 9.58
CA LEU A 87 17.17 0.76 10.19
C LEU A 87 18.06 0.56 11.42
N LEU A 88 17.91 -0.55 12.15
CA LEU A 88 18.81 -0.90 13.26
C LEU A 88 20.18 -1.33 12.73
N THR A 89 20.20 -2.21 11.73
CA THR A 89 21.46 -2.70 11.12
C THR A 89 22.30 -1.56 10.53
N GLN A 90 21.67 -0.52 9.95
CA GLN A 90 22.39 0.66 9.43
C GLN A 90 22.92 1.62 10.51
N LYS A 91 22.53 1.51 11.78
CA LYS A 91 23.08 2.36 12.85
C LYS A 91 24.39 1.83 13.41
N ASP A 92 24.63 0.53 13.24
CA ASP A 92 25.81 -0.16 13.79
C ASP A 92 26.97 -0.20 12.79
N GLN A 93 26.88 0.58 11.71
CA GLN A 93 27.85 0.68 10.62
C GLN A 93 28.23 2.15 10.38
#